data_AF-A0A522R920-F1
#
_entry.id   AF-A0A522R920-F1
#
_cell.length_a   1.000
_cell.length_b   1.000
_cell.length_c   1.000
_cell.angle_alpha   90.00
_cell.angle_beta   90.00
_cell.angle_gamma   90.00
#
_symmetry.space_group_name_H-M   'P 1'
#
loop_
_entity.id
_entity.type
_entity.pdbx_description
1 polymer ?
#
loop_
_entity_poly.entity_id
_entity_poly.type
_entity_poly.pdbx_seq_one_letter_code
_entity_poly.pdbx_strand_id
1 'polypeptide(L)'
;VAVDGMRHEMVSAAIYGDYNFCIQNALKHDRRQIAHLKQWGDRFHRLVKGSLGVVPGQIRHLWHGDAVNRRYFLRMHDITDLGFDPWTDLLIQPGKPLEWAPGLNKSGLVQYFANYFASRQEDGALAA
;
A
#
# COMPACT_ATOMS: atom_id res chain seq x y z
N VAL A 1 8.77 4.31 3.39
CA VAL A 1 7.75 4.09 2.34
C VAL A 1 6.60 3.34 2.99
N ALA A 2 5.35 3.77 2.83
CA ALA A 2 4.20 2.94 3.22
C ALA A 2 4.17 1.73 2.28
N VAL A 3 4.27 0.54 2.86
CA VAL A 3 4.68 -0.70 2.20
C VAL A 3 3.67 -1.20 1.17
N ASP A 4 2.40 -0.86 1.33
CA ASP A 4 1.32 -1.49 0.57
C ASP A 4 1.22 -1.01 -0.90
N GLY A 5 2.03 -0.04 -1.33
CA GLY A 5 1.72 0.73 -2.53
C GLY A 5 0.60 1.70 -2.16
N MET A 6 0.97 2.96 -1.99
CA MET A 6 0.06 3.99 -1.51
C MET A 6 -1.09 4.12 -2.50
N ARG A 7 -2.28 3.67 -2.09
CA ARG A 7 -3.48 4.04 -2.80
C ARG A 7 -3.66 5.56 -2.73
N HIS A 8 -4.25 6.14 -3.76
CA HIS A 8 -4.36 7.59 -3.90
C HIS A 8 -5.08 8.25 -2.71
N GLU A 9 -5.96 7.52 -2.01
CA GLU A 9 -6.63 7.98 -0.79
C GLU A 9 -5.63 8.19 0.36
N MET A 10 -4.62 7.32 0.49
CA MET A 10 -3.57 7.44 1.51
C MET A 10 -2.62 8.60 1.23
N VAL A 11 -2.33 8.86 -0.05
CA VAL A 11 -1.55 10.03 -0.46
C VAL A 11 -2.34 11.30 -0.20
N SER A 12 -3.63 11.33 -0.54
CA SER A 12 -4.53 12.46 -0.26
C SER A 12 -4.58 12.76 1.24
N ALA A 13 -4.79 11.73 2.07
CA ALA A 13 -4.74 11.85 3.53
C ALA A 13 -3.44 12.47 4.03
N ALA A 14 -2.29 12.06 3.47
CA ALA A 14 -0.99 12.63 3.82
C ALA A 14 -0.77 14.06 3.27
N ILE A 15 -1.31 14.41 2.11
CA ILE A 15 -1.25 15.79 1.58
C ILE A 15 -1.95 16.75 2.55
N TYR A 16 -3.16 16.39 3.00
CA TYR A 16 -4.01 17.27 3.80
C TYR A 16 -3.87 17.08 5.31
N GLY A 17 -3.18 16.03 5.76
CA GLY A 17 -3.08 15.68 7.18
C GLY A 17 -4.39 15.12 7.78
N ASP A 18 -5.32 14.67 6.94
CA ASP A 18 -6.63 14.14 7.35
C ASP A 18 -6.67 12.61 7.24
N TYR A 19 -6.76 11.93 8.39
CA TYR A 19 -6.84 10.47 8.50
C TYR A 19 -8.22 10.05 9.04
N ASN A 20 -9.25 10.41 8.28
CA ASN A 20 -10.65 10.18 8.61
C ASN A 20 -11.05 8.69 8.69
N PHE A 21 -12.34 8.45 8.95
CA PHE A 21 -12.93 7.12 9.08
C PHE A 21 -12.62 6.18 7.91
N CYS A 22 -12.62 6.67 6.66
CA CYS A 22 -12.35 5.83 5.49
C CYS A 22 -10.93 5.25 5.52
N ILE A 23 -9.95 6.06 5.93
CA ILE A 23 -8.55 5.63 6.09
C ILE A 23 -8.42 4.64 7.23
N GLN A 24 -9.08 4.90 8.35
CA GLN A 24 -9.03 4.00 9.51
C GLN A 24 -9.69 2.65 9.19
N ASN A 25 -10.85 2.65 8.52
CA ASN A 25 -11.55 1.45 8.10
C ASN A 25 -10.75 0.64 7.05
N ALA A 26 -10.10 1.32 6.11
CA ALA A 26 -9.19 0.69 5.16
C ALA A 26 -8.02 -0.05 5.82
N LEU A 27 -7.63 0.36 7.02
CA LEU A 27 -6.57 -0.25 7.82
C LEU A 27 -7.12 -1.06 9.01
N LYS A 28 -8.41 -1.45 8.97
CA LYS A 28 -9.12 -2.20 10.03
C LYS A 28 -9.00 -1.58 11.44
N HIS A 29 -8.82 -0.26 11.52
CA HIS A 29 -8.54 0.45 12.77
C HIS A 29 -7.28 -0.06 13.50
N ASP A 30 -6.38 -0.75 12.78
CA ASP A 30 -5.14 -1.25 13.37
C ASP A 30 -4.23 -0.08 13.75
N ARG A 31 -3.89 -0.02 15.03
CA ARG A 31 -3.15 1.12 15.60
C ARG A 31 -1.74 1.22 15.03
N ARG A 32 -1.10 0.10 14.73
CA ARG A 32 0.24 0.09 14.15
C ARG A 32 0.14 0.55 12.70
N GLN A 33 -0.69 -0.03 11.85
CA GLN A 33 -0.84 0.41 10.47
C GLN A 33 -1.16 1.92 10.37
N ILE A 34 -2.09 2.41 11.19
CA ILE A 34 -2.46 3.84 11.24
C ILE A 34 -1.29 4.70 11.70
N ALA A 35 -0.60 4.34 12.78
CA ALA A 35 0.53 5.11 13.27
C ALA A 35 1.68 5.16 12.25
N HIS A 36 1.88 4.11 11.46
CA HIS A 36 2.92 4.07 10.43
C HIS A 36 2.60 5.07 9.32
N LEU A 37 1.34 5.00 8.86
CA LEU A 37 0.84 5.87 7.82
C LEU A 37 0.92 7.33 8.27
N LYS A 38 0.50 7.64 9.51
CA LYS A 38 0.61 8.98 10.09
C LYS A 38 2.06 9.45 10.18
N GLN A 39 2.98 8.63 10.69
CA GLN A 39 4.39 9.02 10.79
C GLN A 39 5.00 9.33 9.41
N TRP A 40 4.64 8.56 8.39
CA TRP A 40 5.05 8.85 7.02
C TRP A 40 4.38 10.12 6.49
N GLY A 41 3.06 10.24 6.61
CA GLY A 41 2.30 11.34 6.06
C GLY A 41 2.56 12.67 6.78
N ASP A 42 2.90 12.67 8.06
CA ASP A 42 3.31 13.90 8.79
C ASP A 42 4.62 14.47 8.22
N ARG A 43 5.57 13.60 7.86
CA ARG A 43 6.79 14.03 7.17
C ARG A 43 6.47 14.62 5.81
N PHE A 44 5.57 13.99 5.07
CA PHE A 44 5.16 14.43 3.75
C PHE A 44 4.37 15.75 3.80
N HIS A 45 3.38 15.86 4.67
CA HIS A 45 2.57 17.05 4.93
C HIS A 45 3.43 18.26 5.30
N ARG A 46 4.49 18.09 6.12
CA ARG A 46 5.40 19.21 6.44
C ARG A 46 6.10 19.80 5.21
N LEU A 47 6.33 18.98 4.18
CA LEU A 47 6.97 19.41 2.93
C LEU A 47 5.98 20.09 2.00
N VAL A 48 4.77 19.52 1.85
CA VAL A 48 3.78 20.01 0.86
C VAL A 48 2.77 21.00 1.44
N LYS A 49 2.47 20.93 2.74
CA LYS A 49 1.53 21.77 3.49
C LYS A 49 0.17 21.93 2.81
N GLY A 50 -0.39 20.82 2.31
CA GLY A 50 -1.66 20.82 1.56
C GLY A 50 -1.57 21.37 0.13
N SER A 51 -0.38 21.75 -0.36
CA SER A 51 -0.20 22.23 -1.73
C SER A 51 -0.31 21.07 -2.73
N LEU A 52 -1.23 21.22 -3.69
CA LEU A 52 -1.43 20.32 -4.80
C LEU A 52 -1.34 21.10 -6.11
N GLY A 53 -0.36 20.76 -6.95
CA GLY A 53 -0.21 21.31 -8.29
C GLY A 53 -0.85 20.41 -9.34
N VAL A 54 -1.29 21.00 -10.45
CA VAL A 54 -1.76 20.28 -11.64
C VAL A 54 -0.90 20.67 -12.83
N VAL A 55 -0.50 19.67 -13.62
CA VAL A 55 0.17 19.89 -14.91
C VAL A 55 -0.81 19.50 -16.00
N PRO A 56 -1.19 20.41 -16.92
CA PRO A 56 -2.05 20.07 -18.05
C PRO A 56 -1.42 18.96 -18.89
N GLY A 57 -2.19 17.93 -19.22
CA GLY A 57 -1.71 16.81 -20.01
C GLY A 57 -2.78 15.74 -20.19
N GLN A 58 -2.46 14.73 -20.99
CA GLN A 58 -3.34 13.59 -21.22
C GLN A 58 -2.71 12.32 -20.63
N ILE A 59 -3.42 11.66 -19.72
CA ILE A 59 -3.05 10.34 -19.20
C ILE A 59 -3.77 9.29 -20.03
N ARG A 60 -3.02 8.36 -20.62
CA ARG A 60 -3.59 7.15 -21.25
C ARG A 60 -3.49 6.00 -20.26
N HIS A 61 -4.64 5.48 -19.85
CA HIS A 61 -4.69 4.28 -19.03
C HIS A 61 -4.71 3.07 -19.95
N LEU A 62 -3.52 2.49 -20.19
CA LEU A 62 -3.42 1.23 -20.93
C LEU A 62 -4.04 0.10 -20.11
N TRP A 63 -4.66 -0.86 -20.78
CA TRP A 63 -5.24 -2.01 -20.09
C TRP A 63 -4.14 -2.86 -19.46
N HIS A 64 -4.35 -3.27 -18.20
CA HIS A 64 -3.43 -4.10 -17.42
C HIS A 64 -4.23 -5.09 -16.57
N GLY A 65 -4.96 -5.97 -17.24
CA GLY A 65 -5.75 -7.00 -16.59
C GLY A 65 -6.98 -6.48 -15.84
N ASP A 66 -7.69 -7.43 -15.22
CA ASP A 66 -8.97 -7.16 -14.58
C ASP A 66 -8.82 -6.55 -13.19
N ALA A 67 -9.64 -5.54 -12.90
CA ALA A 67 -9.63 -4.86 -11.61
C ALA A 67 -9.88 -5.79 -10.42
N VAL A 68 -10.65 -6.87 -10.61
CA VAL A 68 -10.97 -7.87 -9.59
C VAL A 68 -9.70 -8.57 -9.04
N ASN A 69 -8.71 -8.81 -9.90
CA ASN A 69 -7.46 -9.49 -9.54
C ASN A 69 -6.49 -8.58 -8.77
N ARG A 70 -6.66 -7.25 -8.87
CA ARG A 70 -5.80 -6.27 -8.19
C ARG A 70 -6.05 -6.23 -6.68
N ARG A 71 -7.25 -6.63 -6.23
CA ARG A 71 -7.69 -6.79 -4.82
C ARG A 71 -7.31 -5.61 -3.90
N TYR A 72 -7.29 -4.38 -4.41
CA TYR A 72 -6.72 -3.23 -3.70
C TYR A 72 -7.27 -3.01 -2.29
N PHE A 73 -8.58 -3.18 -2.11
CA PHE A 73 -9.22 -3.04 -0.79
C PHE A 73 -8.94 -4.25 0.10
N LEU A 74 -9.26 -5.46 -0.39
CA LEU A 74 -9.13 -6.71 0.36
C LEU A 74 -7.69 -6.98 0.80
N ARG A 75 -6.70 -6.62 -0.02
CA ARG A 75 -5.29 -6.84 0.32
C ARG A 75 -4.90 -6.24 1.66
N MET A 76 -5.35 -5.02 1.93
CA MET A 76 -4.98 -4.33 3.17
C MET A 76 -5.62 -4.96 4.39
N HIS A 77 -6.82 -5.50 4.25
CA HIS A 77 -7.46 -6.27 5.32
C HIS A 77 -6.74 -7.60 5.53
N ASP A 78 -6.46 -8.33 4.44
CA ASP A 78 -5.81 -9.64 4.48
C ASP A 78 -4.44 -9.58 5.18
N ILE A 79 -3.57 -8.61 4.81
CA ILE A 79 -2.23 -8.52 5.44
C ILE A 79 -2.30 -8.03 6.89
N THR A 80 -3.30 -7.20 7.23
CA THR A 80 -3.53 -6.77 8.61
C THR A 80 -3.96 -7.95 9.47
N ASP A 81 -4.83 -8.81 8.94
CA ASP A 81 -5.29 -10.03 9.60
C ASP A 81 -4.19 -11.08 9.75
N LEU A 82 -3.25 -11.13 8.80
CA LEU A 82 -2.03 -11.93 8.89
C LEU A 82 -0.98 -11.31 9.83
N GLY A 83 -1.30 -10.19 10.48
CA GLY A 83 -0.46 -9.55 11.48
C GLY A 83 0.77 -8.85 10.92
N PHE A 84 0.72 -8.35 9.69
CA PHE A 84 1.80 -7.55 9.12
C PHE A 84 2.12 -6.33 10.02
N ASP A 85 3.41 -6.11 10.24
CA ASP A 85 3.94 -4.99 11.04
C ASP A 85 4.98 -4.21 10.22
N PRO A 86 4.67 -2.99 9.78
CA PRO A 86 5.55 -2.25 8.87
C PRO A 86 6.84 -1.73 9.52
N TRP A 87 7.01 -1.86 10.84
CA TRP A 87 8.27 -1.49 11.51
C TRP A 87 9.26 -2.64 11.63
N THR A 88 8.77 -3.88 11.67
CA THR A 88 9.60 -5.04 12.03
C THR A 88 9.70 -6.05 10.91
N ASP A 89 8.70 -6.12 10.03
CA ASP A 89 8.61 -7.23 9.08
C ASP A 89 9.45 -7.01 7.82
N LEU A 90 9.97 -5.79 7.61
CA LEU A 90 10.72 -5.45 6.41
C LEU A 90 12.09 -4.88 6.72
N LEU A 91 13.02 -5.23 5.84
CA LEU A 91 14.28 -4.54 5.64
C LEU A 91 14.11 -3.52 4.51
N ILE A 92 14.28 -2.24 4.84
CA ILE A 92 14.17 -1.13 3.88
C ILE A 92 15.53 -0.47 3.76
N GLN A 93 16.13 -0.56 2.58
CA GLN A 93 17.43 0.06 2.29
C GLN A 93 17.33 1.02 1.10
N PRO A 94 17.92 2.22 1.16
CA PRO A 94 17.93 3.15 0.04
C PRO A 94 18.52 2.50 -1.23
N GLY A 95 17.78 2.59 -2.34
CA GLY A 95 18.21 2.04 -3.63
C GLY A 95 18.14 0.51 -3.74
N LYS A 96 17.56 -0.19 -2.77
CA LYS A 96 17.36 -1.64 -2.81
C LYS A 96 15.87 -1.99 -2.83
N PRO A 97 15.50 -3.17 -3.34
CA PRO A 97 14.17 -3.72 -3.17
C PRO A 97 13.79 -3.84 -1.69
N LEU A 98 12.48 -3.89 -1.42
CA LEU A 98 12.01 -4.29 -0.10
C LEU A 98 12.31 -5.76 0.10
N GLU A 99 12.88 -6.10 1.26
CA GLU A 99 13.16 -7.46 1.66
C GLU A 99 12.42 -7.79 2.95
N TRP A 100 12.13 -9.07 3.18
CA TRP A 100 11.65 -9.52 4.49
C TRP A 100 12.76 -9.33 5.53
N ALA A 101 12.39 -8.90 6.73
CA ALA A 101 13.35 -8.81 7.83
C ALA A 101 13.95 -10.21 8.13
N PRO A 102 15.26 -10.33 8.42
CA PRO A 102 15.91 -11.62 8.66
C PRO A 102 15.28 -12.50 9.77
N GLY A 103 14.52 -11.90 10.69
CA GLY A 103 13.82 -12.58 11.78
C GLY A 103 12.32 -12.77 11.56
N LEU A 104 11.80 -12.55 10.35
CA LEU A 104 10.37 -12.67 10.07
C LEU A 104 9.91 -14.13 10.26
N ASN A 105 9.01 -14.34 11.22
CA ASN A 105 8.38 -15.64 11.47
C ASN A 105 6.86 -15.56 11.20
N LYS A 106 6.49 -15.23 9.95
CA LYS A 106 5.10 -15.10 9.49
C LYS A 106 4.93 -15.79 8.13
N SER A 107 5.06 -17.12 8.09
CA SER A 107 5.00 -17.89 6.83
C SER A 107 3.72 -17.66 6.04
N GLY A 108 2.57 -17.52 6.72
CA GLY A 108 1.30 -17.19 6.09
C GLY A 108 1.32 -15.84 5.36
N LEU A 109 2.00 -14.84 5.91
CA LEU A 109 2.16 -13.53 5.27
C LEU A 109 3.05 -13.62 4.02
N VAL A 110 4.16 -14.36 4.11
CA VAL A 110 5.06 -14.58 2.97
C VAL A 110 4.32 -15.30 1.84
N GLN A 111 3.60 -16.39 2.17
CA GLN A 111 2.82 -17.15 1.21
C GLN A 111 1.69 -16.31 0.59
N TYR A 112 1.04 -15.47 1.40
CA TYR A 112 0.01 -14.55 0.93
C TYR A 112 0.55 -13.65 -0.19
N PHE A 113 1.70 -13.00 0.02
CA PHE A 113 2.26 -12.12 -1.01
C PHE A 113 2.70 -12.87 -2.27
N ALA A 114 3.30 -14.06 -2.12
CA ALA A 114 3.64 -14.90 -3.27
C ALA A 114 2.39 -15.22 -4.12
N ASN A 115 1.30 -15.64 -3.46
CA ASN A 115 0.03 -15.93 -4.13
C ASN A 115 -0.62 -14.68 -4.71
N TYR A 116 -0.59 -13.57 -3.97
CA TYR A 116 -1.15 -12.29 -4.39
C TYR A 116 -0.53 -11.87 -5.71
N PHE A 117 0.80 -11.76 -5.79
CA PHE A 117 1.48 -11.32 -7.00
C PHE A 117 1.27 -12.30 -8.17
N ALA A 118 1.30 -13.60 -7.92
CA ALA A 118 1.03 -14.60 -8.96
C ALA A 118 -0.42 -14.51 -9.52
N SER A 119 -1.40 -14.18 -8.68
CA SER A 119 -2.81 -14.10 -9.06
C SER A 119 -3.23 -12.82 -9.80
N ARG A 120 -2.35 -11.81 -9.90
CA ARG A 120 -2.74 -10.49 -10.43
C ARG A 120 -3.12 -10.52 -11.91
N GLN A 121 -2.57 -11.43 -12.71
CA GLN A 121 -2.82 -11.56 -14.15
C GLN A 121 -2.83 -10.17 -14.82
N GLU A 122 -1.71 -9.46 -14.74
CA GLU A 122 -1.60 -8.04 -15.15
C GLU A 122 -1.77 -7.85 -16.66
N ASP A 123 -1.71 -8.92 -17.45
CA ASP A 123 -2.01 -8.94 -18.88
C ASP A 123 -3.35 -9.66 -19.17
N GLY A 124 -4.17 -9.86 -18.14
CA GLY A 124 -5.41 -10.64 -18.11
C GLY A 124 -5.22 -12.12 -18.44
N ALA A 125 -6.33 -12.83 -18.58
CA ALA A 125 -6.30 -14.21 -19.05
C ALA A 125 -6.02 -14.25 -20.55
N LEU A 126 -5.11 -15.13 -20.98
CA LEU A 126 -5.05 -15.51 -22.39
C LEU A 126 -6.42 -16.06 -22.77
N ALA A 127 -7.02 -15.51 -23.83
CA ALA A 127 -8.25 -16.07 -24.39
C ALA A 127 -7.98 -17.55 -24.74
N ALA A 128 -8.79 -18.44 -24.16
CA ALA A 128 -8.79 -19.87 -24.47
C ALA A 128 -9.46 -20.12 -25.83
#